data_AF-A0A356IQF5-F1
#
_entry.id   AF-A0A356IQF5-F1
#
_cell.length_a   1.000
_cell.length_b   1.000
_cell.length_c   1.000
_cell.angle_alpha   90.00
_cell.angle_beta   90.00
_cell.angle_gamma   90.00
#
_symmetry.space_group_name_H-M   'P 1'
#
loop_
_entity.id
_entity.type
_entity.pdbx_description
1 polymer ?
#
loop_
_entity_poly.entity_id
_entity_poly.type
_entity_poly.pdbx_seq_one_letter_code
_entity_poly.pdbx_strand_id
1 'polypeptide(L)'
;YHLQSNIWVGTPGLATPCHYDFAHNFYHQIYGHKQITLFAPEDAAGLYPNPKIPAISLVDVAAPDLDRFPAFSRATPIQFVVSPGDSVFIPAGWWHYVASTYDNNISINQWFLRLWSRNTQQLKMIPPMLNHAFRHMFLSENR
;
A
#
# COMPACT_ATOMS: atom_id res chain seq x y z
N TYR A 1 14.05 1.45 -15.00
CA TYR A 1 13.07 0.91 -14.03
C TYR A 1 13.23 1.67 -12.73
N HIS A 2 12.26 2.50 -12.35
CA HIS A 2 12.35 3.25 -11.10
C HIS A 2 11.72 2.42 -9.99
N LEU A 3 12.56 1.79 -9.18
CA LEU A 3 12.18 1.24 -7.89
C LEU A 3 12.15 2.41 -6.91
N GLN A 4 11.03 2.58 -6.21
CA GLN A 4 10.95 3.55 -5.12
C GLN A 4 11.01 2.78 -3.80
N SER A 5 11.98 3.13 -2.96
CA SER A 5 12.13 2.55 -1.64
C SER A 5 11.85 3.62 -0.59
N ASN A 6 11.08 3.29 0.44
CA ASN A 6 10.93 4.15 1.62
C ASN A 6 11.38 3.40 2.87
N ILE A 7 11.88 4.16 3.84
CA ILE A 7 12.17 3.69 5.18
C ILE A 7 11.09 4.20 6.14
N TRP A 8 10.65 3.33 7.03
CA TRP A 8 9.66 3.62 8.06
C TRP A 8 10.30 3.36 9.41
N VAL A 9 10.29 4.36 10.28
CA VAL A 9 10.77 4.26 11.66
C VAL A 9 9.60 4.63 12.56
N GLY A 10 9.27 3.75 13.51
CA GLY A 10 8.10 3.92 14.36
C GLY A 10 8.33 3.48 15.80
N THR A 11 7.54 4.04 16.70
CA THR A 11 7.43 3.67 18.11
C THR A 11 6.09 2.97 18.38
N PRO A 12 5.94 2.25 19.51
CA PRO A 12 4.66 1.65 19.89
C PRO A 12 3.49 2.66 19.89
N GLY A 13 2.32 2.22 19.45
CA GLY A 13 1.09 3.02 19.38
C GLY A 13 0.88 3.77 18.07
N LEU A 14 1.87 3.82 17.17
CA LEU A 14 1.70 4.41 15.85
C LEU A 14 1.08 3.42 14.87
N ALA A 15 0.15 3.90 14.05
CA ALA A 15 -0.42 3.12 12.96
C ALA A 15 -0.64 3.95 11.70
N THR A 16 -0.51 3.29 10.55
CA THR A 16 -0.93 3.83 9.26
C THR A 16 -2.35 3.36 8.99
N PRO A 17 -3.33 4.28 8.80
CA PRO A 17 -4.71 3.92 8.53
C PRO A 17 -4.88 2.97 7.34
N CYS A 18 -5.99 2.24 7.29
CA CYS A 18 -6.24 1.27 6.23
C CYS A 18 -6.32 1.96 4.86
N HIS A 19 -5.46 1.53 3.92
CA HIS A 19 -5.37 2.10 2.58
C HIS A 19 -4.87 1.05 1.58
N TYR A 20 -4.89 1.34 0.27
CA TYR A 20 -4.23 0.51 -0.74
C TYR A 20 -3.27 1.33 -1.60
N ASP A 21 -2.27 0.66 -2.16
CA ASP A 21 -1.32 1.23 -3.10
C ASP A 21 -1.63 0.83 -4.55
N PHE A 22 -1.27 1.69 -5.50
CA PHE A 22 -1.37 1.36 -6.94
C PHE A 22 -0.20 0.52 -7.47
N ALA A 23 0.88 0.41 -6.69
CA ALA A 23 2.07 -0.36 -7.01
C ALA A 23 2.10 -1.66 -6.20
N HIS A 24 2.81 -2.66 -6.72
CA HIS A 24 3.18 -3.81 -5.90
C HIS A 24 4.18 -3.36 -4.84
N ASN A 25 4.09 -3.94 -3.65
CA ASN A 25 4.95 -3.57 -2.53
C ASN A 25 5.60 -4.82 -1.93
N PHE A 26 6.92 -4.86 -1.88
CA PHE A 26 7.63 -5.75 -0.97
C PHE A 26 7.92 -5.00 0.32
N TYR A 27 7.35 -5.46 1.42
CA TYR A 27 7.54 -4.89 2.75
C TYR A 27 8.50 -5.76 3.54
N HIS A 28 9.62 -5.19 3.96
CA HIS A 28 10.68 -5.87 4.69
C HIS A 28 10.78 -5.32 6.10
N GLN A 29 10.64 -6.18 7.10
CA GLN A 29 10.81 -5.78 8.49
C GLN A 29 12.29 -5.94 8.87
N ILE A 30 12.91 -4.85 9.31
CA ILE A 30 14.36 -4.80 9.59
C ILE A 30 14.64 -4.89 11.08
N TYR A 31 13.87 -4.20 11.90
CA TYR A 31 14.01 -4.17 13.35
C TYR A 31 12.65 -4.07 14.04
N GLY A 32 12.48 -4.71 15.19
CA GLY A 32 11.20 -4.75 15.90
C GLY A 32 10.08 -5.43 15.09
N HIS A 33 8.85 -5.22 15.52
CA HIS A 33 7.67 -5.91 15.03
C HIS A 33 6.58 -4.93 14.62
N LYS A 34 5.82 -5.32 13.58
CA LYS A 34 4.60 -4.63 13.19
C LYS A 34 3.48 -5.64 12.97
N GLN A 35 2.27 -5.28 13.34
CA GLN A 35 1.07 -6.00 12.95
C GLN A 35 0.58 -5.45 11.61
N ILE A 36 0.37 -6.33 10.64
CA ILE A 36 -0.23 -5.99 9.34
C ILE A 36 -1.58 -6.70 9.26
N THR A 37 -2.61 -5.97 8.84
CA THR A 37 -3.92 -6.52 8.48
C THR A 37 -4.17 -6.22 7.01
N LEU A 38 -4.39 -7.26 6.21
CA LEU A 38 -4.68 -7.17 4.79
C LEU A 38 -6.14 -7.48 4.51
N PHE A 39 -6.70 -6.83 3.49
CA PHE A 39 -7.99 -7.18 2.91
C PHE A 39 -7.87 -7.24 1.40
N ALA A 40 -8.62 -8.15 0.79
CA ALA A 40 -8.61 -8.32 -0.64
C ALA A 40 -9.28 -7.11 -1.32
N PRO A 41 -8.96 -6.79 -2.59
CA PRO A 41 -9.64 -5.70 -3.31
C PRO A 41 -11.17 -5.82 -3.33
N GLU A 42 -11.69 -7.05 -3.28
CA GLU A 42 -13.12 -7.37 -3.26
C GLU A 42 -13.82 -6.91 -1.98
N ASP A 43 -13.08 -6.73 -0.88
CA ASP A 43 -13.61 -6.22 0.39
C ASP A 43 -13.82 -4.69 0.39
N ALA A 44 -13.45 -3.99 -0.70
CA ALA A 44 -13.49 -2.53 -0.79
C ALA A 44 -14.84 -1.93 -0.35
N ALA A 45 -15.97 -2.55 -0.69
CA ALA A 45 -17.29 -2.07 -0.29
C ALA A 45 -17.49 -2.07 1.25
N GLY A 46 -16.88 -3.03 1.96
CA GLY A 46 -16.89 -3.09 3.42
C GLY A 46 -15.91 -2.12 4.07
N LEU A 47 -14.91 -1.63 3.33
CA LEU A 47 -13.88 -0.71 3.82
C LEU A 47 -14.22 0.77 3.62
N TYR A 48 -15.38 1.09 3.03
CA TYR A 48 -15.87 2.47 2.87
C TYR A 48 -14.78 3.43 2.33
N PRO A 49 -14.37 3.32 1.06
CA PRO A 49 -13.36 4.18 0.46
C PRO A 49 -13.75 5.65 0.60
N ASN A 50 -12.79 6.49 0.98
CA ASN A 50 -13.04 7.91 1.14
C ASN A 50 -13.37 8.54 -0.23
N PRO A 51 -14.50 9.25 -0.39
CA PRO A 51 -14.91 9.80 -1.68
C PRO A 51 -13.96 10.86 -2.25
N LYS A 52 -13.13 11.50 -1.39
CA LYS A 52 -12.11 12.47 -1.81
C LYS A 52 -10.77 11.80 -2.10
N ILE A 53 -10.43 10.74 -1.37
CA ILE A 53 -9.17 10.00 -1.52
C ILE A 53 -9.49 8.50 -1.50
N PRO A 54 -9.94 7.90 -2.62
CA PRO A 54 -10.48 6.53 -2.64
C PRO A 54 -9.51 5.45 -2.16
N ALA A 55 -8.21 5.74 -2.17
CA ALA A 55 -7.19 4.84 -1.65
C ALA A 55 -7.21 4.66 -0.13
N ILE A 56 -7.91 5.51 0.63
CA ILE A 56 -7.96 5.51 2.10
C ILE A 56 -9.35 5.08 2.56
N SER A 57 -9.42 4.17 3.54
CA SER A 57 -10.65 3.75 4.20
C SER A 57 -11.15 4.82 5.17
N LEU A 58 -12.48 5.01 5.25
CA LEU A 58 -13.11 5.80 6.31
C LEU A 58 -13.25 5.03 7.63
N VAL A 59 -13.05 3.71 7.62
CA VAL A 59 -13.18 2.84 8.79
C VAL A 59 -11.87 2.86 9.56
N ASP A 60 -11.94 3.11 10.86
CA ASP A 60 -10.86 2.72 11.78
C ASP A 60 -10.93 1.21 11.98
N VAL A 61 -10.08 0.47 11.28
CA VAL A 61 -10.10 -1.00 11.31
C VAL A 61 -9.61 -1.59 12.62
N ALA A 62 -8.94 -0.80 13.47
CA ALA A 62 -8.55 -1.24 14.81
C ALA A 62 -9.70 -1.13 15.82
N ALA A 63 -10.66 -0.24 15.57
CA ALA A 63 -11.84 -0.01 16.39
C ALA A 63 -13.06 0.36 15.50
N PRO A 64 -13.62 -0.59 14.73
CA PRO A 64 -14.65 -0.30 13.74
C PRO A 64 -15.98 0.09 14.39
N ASP A 65 -16.51 1.25 13.99
CA ASP A 65 -17.88 1.68 14.31
C ASP A 65 -18.88 1.00 13.35
N LEU A 66 -19.46 -0.12 13.78
CA LEU A 66 -20.37 -0.91 12.96
C LEU A 66 -21.77 -0.29 12.80
N ASP A 67 -22.15 0.67 13.64
CA ASP A 67 -23.40 1.42 13.46
C ASP A 67 -23.28 2.36 12.26
N ARG A 68 -22.10 2.99 12.13
CA ARG A 68 -21.78 3.87 11.00
C ARG A 68 -21.33 3.11 9.75
N PHE A 69 -20.64 1.98 9.91
CA PHE A 69 -20.01 1.20 8.84
C PHE A 69 -20.44 -0.29 8.86
N PRO A 70 -21.74 -0.60 8.78
CA PRO A 70 -22.23 -1.97 8.97
C PRO A 70 -21.69 -2.99 7.97
N ALA A 71 -21.36 -2.58 6.75
CA ALA A 71 -20.82 -3.48 5.72
C ALA A 71 -19.40 -3.98 6.05
N PHE A 72 -18.67 -3.33 6.96
CA PHE A 72 -17.34 -3.76 7.40
C PHE A 72 -17.37 -5.14 8.06
N SER A 73 -18.50 -5.51 8.69
CA SER A 73 -18.71 -6.84 9.28
C SER A 73 -18.56 -8.00 8.28
N ARG A 74 -18.61 -7.73 6.97
CA ARG A 74 -18.43 -8.72 5.90
C ARG A 74 -17.01 -8.79 5.34
N ALA A 75 -16.13 -7.86 5.72
CA ALA A 75 -14.75 -7.86 5.26
C ALA A 75 -13.99 -9.02 5.89
N THR A 76 -13.07 -9.63 5.14
CA THR A 76 -12.32 -10.82 5.59
C THR A 76 -10.85 -10.48 5.84
N PRO A 77 -10.47 -10.08 7.07
CA PRO A 77 -9.10 -9.68 7.34
C PRO A 77 -8.14 -10.87 7.35
N ILE A 78 -6.96 -10.67 6.79
CA ILE A 78 -5.77 -11.51 6.99
C ILE A 78 -4.81 -10.74 7.88
N GLN A 79 -4.65 -11.16 9.13
CA GLN A 79 -3.82 -10.47 10.11
C GLN A 79 -2.63 -11.33 10.53
N PHE A 80 -1.45 -10.71 10.60
CA PHE A 80 -0.23 -11.35 11.07
C PHE A 80 0.76 -10.31 11.60
N VAL A 81 1.78 -10.79 12.31
CA VAL A 81 2.90 -9.98 12.79
C VAL A 81 4.10 -10.25 11.89
N VAL A 82 4.78 -9.19 11.46
CA VAL A 82 6.08 -9.28 10.79
C VAL A 82 7.19 -9.05 11.80
N SER A 83 8.18 -9.94 11.77
CA SER A 83 9.36 -9.94 12.65
C SER A 83 10.62 -9.56 11.85
N PRO A 84 11.73 -9.19 12.49
CA PRO A 84 12.97 -8.87 11.79
C PRO A 84 13.41 -10.01 10.86
N GLY A 85 13.63 -9.69 9.58
CA GLY A 85 13.97 -10.65 8.53
C GLY A 85 12.79 -11.10 7.67
N ASP A 86 11.54 -10.91 8.14
CA ASP A 86 10.36 -11.24 7.37
C ASP A 86 10.16 -10.27 6.21
N SER A 87 9.62 -10.82 5.11
CA SER A 87 9.26 -10.08 3.92
C SER A 87 7.85 -10.43 3.49
N VAL A 88 7.03 -9.42 3.22
CA VAL A 88 5.64 -9.57 2.83
C VAL A 88 5.46 -8.98 1.45
N PHE A 89 4.86 -9.76 0.56
CA PHE A 89 4.39 -9.26 -0.71
C PHE A 89 2.95 -8.74 -0.56
N ILE A 90 2.75 -7.45 -0.84
CA ILE A 90 1.43 -6.81 -0.87
C ILE A 90 1.13 -6.46 -2.33
N PRO A 91 0.19 -7.15 -2.99
CA PRO A 91 -0.15 -6.85 -4.37
C PRO A 91 -0.82 -5.48 -4.51
N ALA A 92 -0.63 -4.82 -5.66
CA ALA A 92 -1.32 -3.57 -5.96
C ALA A 92 -2.84 -3.73 -5.79
N GLY A 93 -3.48 -2.75 -5.15
CA GLY A 93 -4.92 -2.74 -4.85
C GLY A 93 -5.32 -3.48 -3.58
N TRP A 94 -4.40 -4.19 -2.91
CA TRP A 94 -4.71 -4.80 -1.61
C TRP A 94 -4.72 -3.74 -0.52
N TRP A 95 -5.81 -3.75 0.24
CA TRP A 95 -5.97 -2.86 1.39
C TRP A 95 -5.13 -3.37 2.53
N HIS A 96 -4.50 -2.47 3.26
CA HIS A 96 -3.61 -2.81 4.33
C HIS A 96 -3.62 -1.73 5.43
N TYR A 97 -3.64 -2.21 6.67
CA TYR A 97 -3.45 -1.45 7.88
C TYR A 97 -2.18 -1.94 8.57
N VAL A 98 -1.33 -1.02 9.02
CA VAL A 98 -0.02 -1.35 9.58
C VAL A 98 0.14 -0.66 10.92
N ALA A 99 0.28 -1.43 11.99
CA ALA A 99 0.41 -0.92 13.35
C ALA A 99 1.74 -1.32 13.99
N SER A 100 2.34 -0.37 14.68
CA SER A 100 3.49 -0.54 15.55
C SER A 100 2.99 -0.91 16.94
N THR A 101 2.69 -2.20 17.15
CA THR A 101 1.97 -2.67 18.35
C THR A 101 2.88 -3.04 19.53
N TYR A 102 4.12 -3.46 19.28
CA TYR A 102 4.93 -4.13 20.30
C TYR A 102 6.13 -3.30 20.78
N ASP A 103 6.97 -2.86 19.84
CA ASP A 103 8.27 -2.25 20.12
C ASP A 103 8.62 -1.15 19.11
N ASN A 104 9.75 -0.48 19.36
CA ASN A 104 10.35 0.40 18.36
C ASN A 104 10.75 -0.43 17.15
N ASN A 105 10.50 0.07 15.96
CA ASN A 105 10.62 -0.72 14.74
C ASN A 105 11.13 0.09 13.56
N ILE A 106 11.76 -0.64 12.63
CA ILE A 106 12.26 -0.14 11.36
C ILE A 106 11.85 -1.11 10.27
N SER A 107 11.28 -0.60 9.19
CA SER A 107 10.95 -1.36 8.00
C SER A 107 11.27 -0.60 6.73
N ILE A 108 11.46 -1.36 5.65
CA ILE A 108 11.70 -0.82 4.31
C ILE A 108 10.62 -1.38 3.40
N ASN A 109 10.03 -0.53 2.58
CA ASN A 109 9.12 -0.98 1.55
C ASN A 109 9.67 -0.62 0.17
N GLN A 110 9.41 -1.49 -0.82
CA GLN A 110 9.85 -1.32 -2.19
C GLN A 110 8.65 -1.38 -3.13
N TRP A 111 8.31 -0.24 -3.74
CA TRP A 111 7.27 -0.16 -4.75
C TRP A 111 7.82 -0.45 -6.15
N PHE A 112 7.12 -1.31 -6.89
CA PHE A 112 7.42 -1.64 -8.27
C PHE A 112 6.17 -1.78 -9.13
N LEU A 113 6.30 -1.42 -10.40
CA LEU A 113 5.19 -1.37 -11.34
C LEU A 113 4.77 -2.77 -11.82
N ARG A 114 3.46 -2.95 -11.97
CA ARG A 114 2.85 -4.08 -12.69
C ARG A 114 3.12 -3.93 -14.19
N LEU A 115 4.18 -4.56 -14.70
CA LEU A 115 4.67 -4.42 -16.08
C LEU A 115 3.73 -4.95 -17.20
N TRP A 116 2.48 -5.32 -16.92
CA TRP A 116 1.53 -5.81 -17.95
C TRP A 116 0.23 -4.98 -18.08
N SER A 117 0.12 -3.85 -17.42
CA SER A 117 -1.03 -2.96 -17.62
C SER A 117 -0.74 -1.97 -18.76
N ARG A 118 -1.23 -2.24 -19.98
CA ARG A 118 -1.30 -1.25 -21.08
C ARG A 118 -2.30 -0.12 -20.78
N ASN A 119 -2.48 0.26 -19.52
CA ASN A 119 -3.48 1.24 -19.12
C ASN A 119 -2.81 2.60 -18.94
N THR A 120 -3.08 3.51 -19.87
CA THR A 120 -2.45 4.83 -20.03
C THR A 120 -2.67 5.78 -18.85
N GLN A 121 -3.56 5.44 -17.91
CA GLN A 121 -3.80 6.23 -16.69
C GLN A 121 -2.67 6.08 -15.66
N GLN A 122 -2.00 4.93 -15.55
CA GLN A 122 -0.88 4.76 -14.61
C GLN A 122 0.35 5.59 -14.99
N LEU A 123 0.57 5.82 -16.29
CA LEU A 123 1.65 6.68 -16.79
C LEU A 123 1.45 8.17 -16.44
N LYS A 124 0.21 8.61 -16.22
CA LYS A 124 -0.13 10.01 -15.89
C LYS A 124 0.12 10.38 -14.43
N MET A 125 0.33 9.39 -13.55
CA MET A 125 0.56 9.57 -12.12
C MET A 125 2.06 9.59 -11.74
N ILE A 126 2.94 9.45 -12.74
CA ILE A 126 4.37 9.62 -12.57
C ILE A 126 4.67 11.14 -12.47
N PRO A 127 5.47 11.61 -11.50
CA PRO A 127 5.82 13.02 -11.38
C PRO A 127 6.32 13.63 -12.72
N PRO A 128 6.03 14.91 -13.02
CA PRO A 128 6.34 15.54 -14.31
C PRO A 128 7.80 15.43 -14.77
N MET A 129 8.73 15.17 -13.84
CA MET A 129 10.16 15.01 -14.15
C MET A 129 10.50 13.83 -15.07
N LEU A 130 9.64 12.81 -15.17
CA LEU A 130 9.89 11.65 -16.03
C LEU A 130 9.42 11.83 -17.48
N ASN A 131 8.59 12.83 -17.77
CA ASN A 131 8.06 13.05 -19.11
C ASN A 131 9.12 13.57 -20.11
N HIS A 132 10.21 14.18 -19.62
CA HIS A 132 11.29 14.66 -20.47
C HIS A 132 12.22 13.51 -20.92
N ALA A 133 12.49 12.53 -20.04
CA ALA A 133 13.39 11.41 -20.33
C ALA A 133 12.77 10.38 -21.31
N PHE A 134 11.45 10.17 -21.24
CA PHE A 134 10.77 9.19 -22.10
C PHE A 134 10.64 9.63 -23.57
N ARG A 135 10.62 10.94 -23.87
CA ARG A 135 10.53 11.44 -25.26
C ARG A 135 11.80 11.22 -26.08
N HIS A 136 12.96 11.11 -25.44
CA HIS A 136 14.24 10.97 -26.14
C HIS A 136 14.71 9.52 -26.32
N MET A 137 14.14 8.56 -25.60
CA MET A 137 14.62 7.16 -25.60
C MET A 137 13.90 6.24 -26.60
N PHE A 138 12.74 6.66 -27.15
CA PHE A 138 11.91 5.79 -28.01
C PHE A 138 11.45 6.44 -29.33
N LEU A 139 12.00 7.60 -29.72
CA LEU A 139 11.68 8.24 -31.00
C LEU A 139 12.88 8.37 -31.95
N SER A 140 14.00 7.68 -31.69
CA SER A 140 15.16 7.67 -32.61
C SER A 140 15.34 6.39 -33.42
N GLU A 141 14.41 5.43 -33.39
CA GLU A 141 14.43 4.25 -34.26
C GLU A 141 13.35 4.31 -35.35
N ASN A 142 13.31 5.44 -36.06
CA ASN A 142 12.74 5.50 -37.40
C ASN A 142 13.50 6.57 -38.21
N ARG A 143 14.74 6.23 -38.56
CA ARG A 143 15.37 6.62 -39.82
C ARG A 143 16.59 5.75 -40.10
#